data_AF-A0A9Q2S2T1-F1
#
_entry.id   AF-A0A9Q2S2T1-F1
#
_cell.length_a   1.000
_cell.length_b   1.000
_cell.length_c   1.000
_cell.angle_alpha   90.00
_cell.angle_beta   90.00
_cell.angle_gamma   90.00
#
_symmetry.space_group_name_H-M   'P 1'
#
loop_
_entity.id
_entity.type
_entity.pdbx_description
1 polymer ?
#
loop_
_entity_poly.entity_id
_entity_poly.type
_entity_poly.pdbx_seq_one_letter_code
_entity_poly.pdbx_strand_id
1 'polypeptide(L)'
;MKRTKAKTAVDPCSVDERIGTRELISLAVAVEKSLALAGPVNISEVVGLEDAIGRVLAEDLVAPFPLPPFDNSAMDGYALRAKDLSGIGPWRLRVTGRVAAGDNVQESGQVGPGEVFRIFTGAALPKGADTVIMQV
;
A
#
# COMPACT_ATOMS: atom_id res chain seq x y z
N MET A 1 -28.09 38.36 -57.87
CA MET A 1 -27.62 37.14 -57.18
C MET A 1 -26.98 37.54 -55.87
N LYS A 2 -27.38 36.87 -54.79
CA LYS A 2 -27.04 37.03 -53.37
C LYS A 2 -25.55 37.27 -53.08
N ARG A 3 -25.24 38.11 -52.08
CA ARG A 3 -24.73 37.68 -50.75
C ARG A 3 -24.40 38.90 -49.87
N THR A 4 -25.29 39.19 -48.93
CA THR A 4 -25.08 39.99 -47.73
C THR A 4 -23.97 39.35 -46.89
N LYS A 5 -22.89 40.07 -46.57
CA LYS A 5 -21.89 39.60 -45.59
C LYS A 5 -22.33 40.00 -44.19
N ALA A 6 -22.41 38.97 -43.35
CA ALA A 6 -22.90 38.98 -41.99
C ALA A 6 -22.06 39.87 -41.07
N LYS A 7 -22.73 40.49 -40.10
CA LYS A 7 -22.10 41.00 -38.88
C LYS A 7 -21.40 39.83 -38.21
N THR A 8 -20.08 39.94 -38.05
CA THR A 8 -19.30 39.00 -37.25
C THR A 8 -19.81 39.09 -35.81
N ALA A 9 -20.29 37.96 -35.28
CA ALA A 9 -20.71 37.84 -33.91
C ALA A 9 -19.47 37.93 -33.01
N VAL A 10 -19.51 38.84 -32.05
CA VAL A 10 -18.52 38.92 -30.98
C VAL A 10 -18.71 37.69 -30.09
N ASP A 11 -17.67 36.87 -29.97
CA ASP A 11 -17.66 35.69 -29.12
C ASP A 11 -17.78 36.12 -27.64
N PRO A 12 -18.79 35.66 -26.89
CA PRO A 12 -18.95 36.02 -25.49
C PRO A 12 -17.80 35.55 -24.58
N CYS A 13 -16.89 34.70 -25.06
CA CYS A 13 -15.66 34.30 -24.37
C CYS A 13 -14.41 35.14 -24.70
N SER A 14 -14.49 36.10 -25.63
CA SER A 14 -13.37 36.98 -25.97
C SER A 14 -13.11 38.00 -24.86
N VAL A 15 -12.25 37.65 -23.91
CA VAL A 15 -11.83 38.50 -22.79
C VAL A 15 -10.89 39.65 -23.23
N ASP A 16 -10.45 39.64 -24.49
CA ASP A 16 -9.41 40.54 -25.00
C ASP A 16 -9.87 42.00 -25.21
N GLU A 17 -11.16 42.25 -25.46
CA GLU A 17 -11.61 43.59 -25.90
C GLU A 17 -11.85 44.61 -24.77
N ARG A 18 -11.71 44.22 -23.49
CA ARG A 18 -12.00 45.11 -22.33
C ARG A 18 -10.83 45.33 -21.36
N ILE A 19 -9.61 45.01 -21.73
CA ILE A 19 -8.44 45.29 -20.87
C ILE A 19 -7.92 46.69 -21.19
N GLY A 20 -8.48 47.71 -20.55
CA GLY A 20 -7.79 49.00 -20.43
C GLY A 20 -6.38 48.75 -19.88
N THR A 21 -5.38 49.33 -20.53
CA THR A 21 -3.91 49.24 -20.29
C THR A 21 -3.49 48.88 -18.87
N ARG A 22 -3.64 47.60 -18.50
CA ARG A 22 -2.97 46.97 -17.36
C ARG A 22 -1.83 46.18 -17.96
N GLU A 23 -0.62 46.52 -17.52
CA GLU A 23 0.60 45.81 -17.91
C GLU A 23 0.43 44.32 -17.59
N LEU A 24 0.46 43.48 -18.63
CA LEU A 24 0.24 42.04 -18.51
C LEU A 24 1.47 41.41 -17.88
N ILE A 25 1.27 40.61 -16.84
CA ILE A 25 2.33 39.82 -16.22
C ILE A 25 2.46 38.46 -16.91
N SER A 26 3.63 37.84 -16.82
CA SER A 26 3.81 36.47 -17.32
C SER A 26 3.01 35.47 -16.48
N LEU A 27 2.65 34.32 -17.09
CA LEU A 27 1.94 33.25 -16.40
C LEU A 27 2.67 32.79 -15.13
N ALA A 28 4.01 32.69 -15.17
CA ALA A 28 4.81 32.30 -14.02
C ALA A 28 4.65 33.28 -12.85
N VAL A 29 4.72 34.59 -13.14
CA VAL A 29 4.55 35.65 -12.13
C VAL A 29 3.10 35.66 -11.60
N ALA A 30 2.13 35.36 -12.45
CA ALA A 30 0.73 35.23 -12.03
C ALA A 30 0.54 34.06 -11.06
N VAL A 31 1.07 32.88 -11.38
CA VAL A 31 0.98 31.68 -10.53
C VAL A 31 1.68 31.91 -9.20
N GLU A 32 2.89 32.47 -9.20
CA GLU A 32 3.63 32.78 -7.97
C GLU A 32 2.85 33.73 -7.06
N LYS A 33 2.32 34.82 -7.61
CA LYS A 33 1.49 35.78 -6.86
C LYS A 33 0.20 35.14 -6.33
N SER A 34 -0.45 34.27 -7.11
CA SER A 34 -1.65 33.56 -6.68
C SER A 34 -1.36 32.59 -5.54
N LEU A 35 -0.28 31.81 -5.62
CA LEU A 35 0.14 30.90 -4.56
C LEU A 35 0.57 31.65 -3.29
N ALA A 36 1.21 32.80 -3.42
CA ALA A 36 1.61 33.64 -2.29
C ALA A 36 0.42 34.19 -1.48
N LEU A 37 -0.78 34.27 -2.09
CA LEU A 37 -2.02 34.67 -1.41
C LEU A 37 -2.77 33.48 -0.80
N ALA A 38 -2.46 32.26 -1.22
CA ALA A 38 -3.11 31.05 -0.72
C ALA A 38 -2.43 30.57 0.57
N GLY A 39 -3.21 30.42 1.64
CA GLY A 39 -2.76 29.77 2.87
C GLY A 39 -3.09 28.28 2.88
N PRO A 40 -2.37 27.46 3.67
CA PRO A 40 -2.77 26.08 3.94
C PRO A 40 -4.18 26.03 4.55
N VAL A 41 -4.97 25.05 4.14
CA VAL A 41 -6.27 24.77 4.75
C VAL A 41 -6.02 24.01 6.06
N ASN A 42 -6.42 24.60 7.19
CA ASN A 42 -6.20 24.02 8.53
C ASN A 42 -7.44 23.31 9.09
N ILE A 43 -8.47 23.15 8.28
CA ILE A 43 -9.70 22.45 8.68
C ILE A 43 -9.59 21.02 8.16
N SER A 44 -9.79 20.07 9.07
CA SER A 44 -9.81 18.63 8.75
C SER A 44 -11.08 18.00 9.32
N GLU A 45 -11.43 16.85 8.75
CA GLU A 45 -12.53 16.01 9.19
C GLU A 45 -12.11 14.55 9.09
N VAL A 46 -12.74 13.69 9.89
CA VAL A 46 -12.56 12.24 9.81
C VAL A 46 -13.66 11.68 8.93
N VAL A 47 -13.28 10.91 7.92
CA VAL A 47 -14.21 10.25 7.00
C VAL A 47 -13.95 8.75 6.92
N GLY A 48 -14.95 8.01 6.43
CA GLY A 48 -14.78 6.60 6.06
C GLY A 48 -13.78 6.46 4.90
N LEU A 49 -13.17 5.28 4.79
CA LEU A 49 -12.18 4.99 3.74
C LEU A 49 -12.78 5.07 2.33
N GLU A 50 -14.07 4.74 2.22
CA GLU A 50 -14.87 4.83 1.01
C GLU A 50 -14.99 6.27 0.46
N ASP A 51 -14.96 7.27 1.35
CA ASP A 51 -15.09 8.70 1.01
C ASP A 51 -13.74 9.42 0.96
N ALA A 52 -12.65 8.71 1.22
CA ALA A 52 -11.31 9.27 1.28
C ALA A 52 -10.67 9.50 -0.10
N ILE A 53 -11.19 8.86 -1.16
CA ILE A 53 -10.63 8.97 -2.52
C ILE A 53 -10.67 10.43 -3.01
N GLY A 54 -9.51 10.96 -3.38
CA GLY A 54 -9.36 12.35 -3.87
C GLY A 54 -9.20 13.40 -2.76
N ARG A 55 -9.23 13.01 -1.48
CA ARG A 55 -8.91 13.88 -0.34
C ARG A 55 -7.39 13.95 -0.14
N VAL A 56 -6.95 14.93 0.66
CA VAL A 56 -5.55 15.06 1.10
C VAL A 56 -5.48 14.73 2.59
N LEU A 57 -4.50 13.92 2.99
CA LEU A 57 -4.27 13.60 4.40
C LEU A 57 -3.93 14.88 5.17
N ALA A 58 -4.56 15.05 6.33
CA ALA A 58 -4.31 16.18 7.22
C ALA A 58 -3.03 16.01 8.05
N GLU A 59 -2.62 14.76 8.29
CA GLU A 59 -1.45 14.39 9.09
C GLU A 59 -0.82 13.09 8.55
N ASP A 60 0.39 12.78 9.03
CA ASP A 60 1.12 11.57 8.66
C ASP A 60 0.37 10.30 9.14
N LEU A 61 0.29 9.29 8.27
CA LEU A 61 -0.31 8.00 8.62
C LEU A 61 0.79 7.00 9.03
N VAL A 62 0.86 6.69 10.32
CA VAL A 62 1.84 5.75 10.88
C VAL A 62 1.19 4.39 11.14
N ALA A 63 1.88 3.31 10.75
CA ALA A 63 1.41 1.95 11.00
C ALA A 63 1.40 1.65 12.51
N PRO A 64 0.26 1.26 13.11
CA PRO A 64 0.17 1.02 14.55
C PRO A 64 0.81 -0.31 15.00
N PHE A 65 1.10 -1.23 14.08
CA PHE A 65 1.69 -2.54 14.35
C PHE A 65 2.40 -3.08 13.11
N PRO A 66 3.33 -4.04 13.26
CA PRO A 66 3.98 -4.70 12.13
C PRO A 66 2.99 -5.52 11.29
N LEU A 67 3.25 -5.57 9.99
CA LEU A 67 2.53 -6.41 9.05
C LEU A 67 3.56 -7.20 8.21
N PRO A 68 3.64 -8.54 8.34
CA PRO A 68 2.79 -9.40 9.17
C PRO A 68 3.07 -9.24 10.69
N PRO A 69 2.09 -9.56 11.56
CA PRO A 69 2.26 -9.45 13.01
C PRO A 69 3.10 -10.58 13.64
N PHE A 70 3.43 -11.62 12.87
CA PHE A 70 4.25 -12.75 13.28
C PHE A 70 4.96 -13.36 12.06
N ASP A 71 6.01 -14.16 12.31
CA ASP A 71 6.68 -14.93 11.27
C ASP A 71 5.70 -15.96 10.69
N ASN A 72 5.40 -15.84 9.39
CA ASN A 72 4.45 -16.70 8.70
C ASN A 72 5.10 -17.44 7.52
N SER A 73 4.48 -18.55 7.13
CA SER A 73 4.95 -19.31 5.99
C SER A 73 4.62 -18.60 4.68
N ALA A 74 5.63 -18.38 3.83
CA ALA A 74 5.44 -17.81 2.49
C ALA A 74 4.87 -18.82 1.49
N MET A 75 4.98 -20.13 1.77
CA MET A 75 4.54 -21.21 0.90
C MET A 75 4.02 -22.40 1.73
N ASP A 76 3.39 -23.36 1.07
CA ASP A 76 3.04 -24.61 1.73
C ASP A 76 4.27 -25.54 1.81
N GLY A 77 4.42 -26.24 2.94
CA GLY A 77 5.59 -27.08 3.14
C GLY A 77 5.71 -27.67 4.53
N TYR A 78 6.95 -27.78 5.00
CA TYR A 78 7.29 -28.33 6.30
C TYR A 78 8.14 -27.32 7.08
N ALA A 79 7.61 -26.85 8.21
CA ALA A 79 8.32 -26.01 9.16
C ALA A 79 9.22 -26.89 10.04
N LEU A 80 10.50 -26.52 10.11
CA LEU A 80 11.52 -27.27 10.82
C LEU A 80 12.60 -26.34 11.40
N ARG A 81 13.55 -26.96 12.10
CA ARG A 81 14.80 -26.34 12.56
C ARG A 81 15.91 -26.60 11.54
N ALA A 82 16.48 -25.58 10.90
CA ALA A 82 17.54 -25.71 9.90
C ALA A 82 18.71 -26.60 10.37
N LYS A 83 19.08 -26.50 11.64
CA LYS A 83 20.19 -27.28 12.22
C LYS A 83 19.97 -28.78 12.23
N ASP A 84 18.71 -29.23 12.12
CA ASP A 84 18.38 -30.65 12.02
C ASP A 84 18.66 -31.21 10.60
N LEU A 85 19.02 -30.34 9.64
CA LEU A 85 19.48 -30.68 8.29
C LEU A 85 21.02 -30.66 8.16
N SER A 86 21.76 -30.95 9.24
CA SER A 86 23.22 -31.00 9.19
C SER A 86 23.74 -32.26 8.48
N GLY A 87 24.91 -32.15 7.83
CA GLY A 87 25.57 -33.26 7.14
C GLY A 87 25.11 -33.46 5.69
N ILE A 88 25.36 -34.64 5.13
CA ILE A 88 24.89 -35.03 3.81
C ILE A 88 23.62 -35.87 4.00
N GLY A 89 22.53 -35.46 3.35
CA GLY A 89 21.25 -36.17 3.40
C GLY A 89 21.30 -37.59 2.80
N PRO A 90 20.16 -38.31 2.78
CA PRO A 90 18.82 -37.81 3.10
C PRO A 90 18.56 -37.70 4.60
N TRP A 91 17.96 -36.58 5.02
CA TRP A 91 17.48 -36.39 6.39
C TRP A 91 16.11 -37.04 6.57
N ARG A 92 15.89 -37.66 7.72
CA ARG A 92 14.59 -38.22 8.11
C ARG A 92 14.12 -37.50 9.36
N LEU A 93 13.03 -36.76 9.24
CA LEU A 93 12.41 -36.02 10.32
C LEU A 93 10.98 -36.52 10.52
N ARG A 94 10.49 -36.49 11.76
CA ARG A 94 9.14 -36.94 12.10
C ARG A 94 8.15 -35.80 11.95
N VAL A 95 7.09 -36.00 11.18
CA VAL A 95 5.96 -35.07 11.13
C VAL A 95 5.16 -35.21 12.43
N THR A 96 5.13 -34.17 13.26
CA THR A 96 4.48 -34.19 14.58
C THR A 96 3.25 -33.29 14.68
N GLY A 97 2.99 -32.46 13.68
CA GLY A 97 1.81 -31.61 13.67
C GLY A 97 1.53 -30.95 12.32
N ARG A 98 0.49 -30.12 12.32
CA ARG A 98 0.04 -29.32 11.18
C ARG A 98 -0.38 -27.93 11.69
N VAL A 99 -0.04 -26.87 10.95
CA VAL A 99 -0.55 -25.51 11.18
C VAL A 99 -1.03 -24.89 9.87
N ALA A 100 -2.25 -24.36 9.86
CA ALA A 100 -2.89 -23.67 8.76
C ALA A 100 -3.09 -22.18 9.06
N ALA A 101 -3.39 -21.40 8.02
CA ALA A 101 -3.72 -19.99 8.19
C ALA A 101 -4.99 -19.82 9.03
N GLY A 102 -4.94 -18.93 10.02
CA GLY A 102 -6.04 -18.71 10.96
C GLY A 102 -6.02 -19.60 12.20
N ASP A 103 -5.16 -20.62 12.25
CA ASP A 103 -4.94 -21.38 13.49
C ASP A 103 -4.37 -20.47 14.58
N ASN A 104 -4.69 -20.80 15.83
CA ASN A 104 -4.22 -20.04 16.98
C ASN A 104 -2.69 -20.12 17.09
N VAL A 105 -2.01 -18.97 17.04
CA VAL A 105 -0.53 -18.88 17.08
C VAL A 105 0.03 -19.53 18.35
N GLN A 106 -0.71 -19.42 19.45
CA GLN A 106 -0.38 -19.93 20.77
C GLN A 106 -0.49 -21.46 20.85
N GLU A 107 -1.25 -22.06 19.93
CA GLU A 107 -1.47 -23.50 19.82
C GLU A 107 -0.73 -24.11 18.63
N SER A 108 0.04 -23.32 17.88
CA SER A 108 0.80 -23.77 16.70
C SER A 108 1.86 -24.84 17.02
N GLY A 109 2.03 -25.19 18.30
CA GLY A 109 2.93 -26.22 18.76
C GLY A 109 4.39 -25.76 18.83
N GLN A 110 5.26 -26.70 19.16
CA GLN A 110 6.70 -26.48 19.23
C GLN A 110 7.42 -27.57 18.43
N VAL A 111 8.36 -27.16 17.57
CA VAL A 111 9.21 -28.08 16.83
C VAL A 111 10.39 -28.52 17.69
N GLY A 112 10.40 -29.79 18.08
CA GLY A 112 11.53 -30.43 18.75
C GLY A 112 12.66 -30.84 17.80
N PRO A 113 13.82 -31.30 18.33
CA PRO A 113 14.87 -31.89 17.51
C PRO A 113 14.37 -33.08 16.69
N GLY A 114 14.63 -33.07 15.38
CA GLY A 114 14.24 -34.16 14.49
C GLY A 114 12.74 -34.17 14.12
N GLU A 115 12.02 -33.10 14.45
CA GLU A 115 10.59 -32.95 14.21
C GLU A 115 10.31 -31.90 13.14
N VAL A 116 9.16 -32.04 12.47
CA VAL A 116 8.62 -31.05 11.54
C VAL A 116 7.12 -30.92 11.70
N PHE A 117 6.60 -29.73 11.39
CA PHE A 117 5.17 -29.49 11.27
C PHE A 117 4.85 -29.26 9.80
N ARG A 118 3.77 -29.84 9.30
CA ARG A 118 3.23 -29.46 7.98
C ARG A 118 2.62 -28.06 8.10
N ILE A 119 3.08 -27.11 7.31
CA ILE A 119 2.66 -25.72 7.38
C ILE A 119 2.06 -25.27 6.05
N PHE A 120 1.06 -24.40 6.11
CA PHE A 120 0.42 -23.80 4.93
C PHE A 120 0.71 -22.30 4.85
N THR A 121 0.57 -21.75 3.66
CA THR A 121 0.80 -20.34 3.35
C THR A 121 -0.01 -19.44 4.26
N GLY A 122 0.65 -18.45 4.87
CA GLY A 122 0.04 -17.52 5.82
C GLY A 122 -0.09 -18.03 7.25
N ALA A 123 0.16 -19.32 7.52
CA ALA A 123 0.18 -19.86 8.87
C ALA A 123 1.38 -19.34 9.67
N ALA A 124 1.20 -19.14 10.97
CA ALA A 124 2.29 -18.77 11.86
C ALA A 124 3.31 -19.91 12.00
N LEU A 125 4.59 -19.56 12.09
CA LEU A 125 5.63 -20.54 12.35
C LEU A 125 5.48 -21.13 13.77
N PRO A 126 5.46 -22.47 13.93
CA PRO A 126 5.51 -23.09 15.24
C PRO A 126 6.76 -22.70 16.01
N LYS A 127 6.68 -22.69 17.34
CA LYS A 127 7.81 -22.29 18.18
C LYS A 127 9.03 -23.17 17.89
N GLY A 128 10.17 -22.52 17.67
CA GLY A 128 11.44 -23.21 17.42
C GLY A 128 11.67 -23.62 15.97
N ALA A 129 10.68 -23.53 15.08
CA ALA A 129 10.95 -23.56 13.65
C ALA A 129 11.63 -22.25 13.23
N ASP A 130 12.60 -22.35 12.32
CA ASP A 130 13.30 -21.21 11.71
C ASP A 130 13.31 -21.28 10.18
N THR A 131 12.82 -22.40 9.61
CA THR A 131 12.93 -22.71 8.18
C THR A 131 11.69 -23.45 7.70
N VAL A 132 11.24 -23.14 6.48
CA VAL A 132 10.21 -23.89 5.77
C VAL A 132 10.79 -24.48 4.49
N ILE A 133 10.63 -25.78 4.30
CA ILE A 133 10.92 -26.46 3.02
C ILE A 133 9.61 -26.67 2.26
N MET A 134 9.59 -26.21 1.00
CA MET A 134 8.45 -26.34 0.10
C MET A 134 8.07 -27.81 -0.13
N GLN A 135 6.77 -28.12 -0.12
CA GLN A 135 6.25 -29.35 -0.71
C GLN A 135 6.01 -29.11 -2.21
N VAL A 136 6.63 -29.92 -3.08
CA VAL A 136 6.38 -29.93 -4.53
C VAL A 136 5.27 -30.91 -4.88
#